data_AF-A0A3S3Z073-F1
#
_entry.id   AF-A0A3S3Z073-F1
#
_cell.length_a   1.000
_cell.length_b   1.000
_cell.length_c   1.000
_cell.angle_alpha   90.00
_cell.angle_beta   90.00
_cell.angle_gamma   90.00
#
_symmetry.space_group_name_H-M   'P 1'
#
loop_
_entity.id
_entity.type
_entity.pdbx_description
1 polymer ?
#
loop_
_entity_poly.entity_id
_entity_poly.type
_entity_poly.pdbx_seq_one_letter_code
_entity_poly.pdbx_strand_id
1 'polypeptide(L)' 'MGLKTCTPANEGYSISEITYMVGFSSPNYFSTVFKVKYKCTPSEFKRQQPS' A
#
# COMPACT_ATOMS: atom_id res chain seq x y z
N MET A 1 -1.58 26.60 10.63
CA MET A 1 -2.32 25.36 10.29
C MET A 1 -1.62 24.78 9.05
N GLY A 2 -0.73 23.81 9.08
CA GLY A 2 -0.49 22.75 10.04
C GLY A 2 -0.54 21.40 9.33
N LEU A 3 0.25 21.18 8.27
CA LEU A 3 0.57 19.85 7.75
C LEU A 3 1.98 19.86 7.15
N LYS A 4 2.96 19.60 8.02
CA LYS A 4 4.29 19.13 7.64
C LYS A 4 4.16 17.62 7.47
N THR A 5 4.10 17.10 6.24
CA THR A 5 4.46 15.70 6.03
C THR A 5 5.96 15.67 5.76
N CYS A 6 6.73 15.62 6.84
CA CYS A 6 8.12 15.21 6.79
C CYS A 6 8.10 13.72 6.39
N THR A 7 8.11 13.41 5.10
CA THR A 7 8.25 12.02 4.65
C THR A 7 9.67 11.59 5.01
N PRO A 8 9.88 10.67 5.97
CA PRO A 8 11.21 10.14 6.17
C PRO A 8 11.58 9.39 4.90
N ALA A 9 12.66 9.85 4.28
CA ALA A 9 13.35 9.06 3.28
C ALA A 9 13.66 7.68 3.87
N ASN A 10 13.46 6.66 3.04
CA ASN A 10 13.93 5.28 3.16
C ASN A 10 12.83 4.21 3.38
N GLU A 11 12.75 3.32 2.38
CA GLU A 11 12.13 1.99 2.35
C GLU A 11 10.59 1.89 2.28
N GLY A 12 10.09 1.95 1.03
CA GLY A 12 8.88 1.25 0.56
C GLY A 12 7.60 1.40 1.38
N TYR A 13 6.63 2.14 0.86
CA TYR A 13 5.29 2.32 1.44
C TYR A 13 4.68 1.01 1.97
N SER A 14 4.09 1.06 3.17
CA SER A 14 3.30 -0.03 3.72
C SER A 14 2.04 -0.28 2.91
N ILE A 15 1.46 -1.48 3.01
CA ILE A 15 0.21 -1.83 2.32
C ILE A 15 -0.92 -0.86 2.73
N SER A 16 -0.94 -0.42 3.98
CA SER A 16 -1.90 0.56 4.49
C SER A 16 -1.72 1.93 3.82
N GLU A 17 -0.49 2.43 3.71
CA GLU A 17 -0.21 3.69 3.02
C GLU A 17 -0.60 3.62 1.55
N ILE A 18 -0.23 2.54 0.85
CA ILE A 18 -0.61 2.31 -0.54
C ILE A 18 -2.14 2.30 -0.68
N THR A 19 -2.85 1.63 0.24
CA THR A 19 -4.31 1.61 0.27
C THR A 19 -4.89 3.02 0.31
N TYR A 20 -4.40 3.86 1.23
CA TYR A 20 -4.85 5.24 1.36
C TYR A 20 -4.48 6.10 0.14
N MET A 21 -3.29 5.91 -0.43
CA MET A 21 -2.83 6.64 -1.62
C MET A 21 -3.66 6.32 -2.87
N VAL A 22 -4.14 5.08 -3.01
CA VAL A 22 -5.01 4.66 -4.13
C VAL A 22 -6.46 5.11 -3.92
N GLY A 23 -6.80 5.67 -2.76
CA GLY A 23 -8.14 6.18 -2.45
C GLY A 23 -9.07 5.13 -1.81
N PHE A 24 -8.51 4.03 -1.30
CA PHE A 24 -9.28 3.08 -0.50
C PHE A 24 -9.26 3.49 0.97
N SER A 25 -10.42 3.47 1.62
CA SER A 25 -10.51 3.75 3.07
C SER A 25 -10.21 2.52 3.93
N SER A 26 -10.29 1.32 3.35
CA SER A 26 -10.19 0.04 4.08
C SER A 26 -9.17 -0.92 3.46
N PRO A 27 -8.06 -1.26 4.15
CA PRO A 27 -7.02 -2.15 3.63
C PRO A 27 -7.49 -3.60 3.44
N ASN A 28 -8.47 -4.05 4.23
CA ASN A 28 -9.11 -5.36 4.03
C ASN A 28 -9.84 -5.43 2.68
N TYR A 29 -10.58 -4.38 2.32
CA TYR A 29 -11.30 -4.33 1.04
C TYR A 29 -10.31 -4.23 -0.13
N PHE A 30 -9.29 -3.39 0.00
CA PHE A 30 -8.19 -3.31 -0.96
C PHE A 30 -7.54 -4.68 -1.18
N SER A 31 -7.21 -5.41 -0.13
CA SER A 31 -6.59 -6.73 -0.24
C SER A 31 -7.46 -7.73 -0.98
N THR A 32 -8.78 -7.71 -0.75
CA THR A 32 -9.74 -8.57 -1.46
C THR A 32 -9.79 -8.25 -2.96
N VAL A 33 -9.97 -6.97 -3.31
CA VAL A 33 -10.06 -6.53 -4.71
C VAL A 33 -8.72 -6.74 -5.42
N PHE A 34 -7.61 -6.42 -4.77
CA PHE A 34 -6.26 -6.61 -5.29
C PHE A 34 -5.99 -8.09 -5.58
N LYS A 35 -6.34 -8.99 -4.65
CA LYS A 35 -6.19 -10.44 -4.86
C LYS A 35 -7.06 -10.95 -6.00
N VAL A 36 -8.28 -10.45 -6.18
CA VAL A 36 -9.13 -10.86 -7.31
C VAL A 36 -8.53 -10.40 -8.65
N LYS A 37 -8.02 -9.16 -8.70
CA LYS A 37 -7.49 -8.52 -9.91
C LYS A 37 -6.12 -9.06 -10.34
N TYR A 38 -5.19 -9.20 -9.40
CA TYR A 38 -3.79 -9.57 -9.62
C TYR A 38 -3.48 -11.02 -9.25
N LYS A 39 -4.45 -11.76 -8.71
CA LYS A 39 -4.32 -13.17 -8.26
C LYS A 39 -3.24 -13.39 -7.20
N CYS A 40 -2.74 -12.34 -6.56
CA CYS A 40 -1.77 -12.36 -5.47
C CYS A 40 -2.16 -11.37 -4.37
N THR A 41 -1.62 -11.52 -3.16
CA THR A 41 -1.88 -10.53 -2.09
C THR A 41 -0.94 -9.32 -2.26
N PRO A 42 -1.32 -8.13 -1.77
CA PRO A 42 -0.44 -6.96 -1.79
C PRO A 42 0.91 -7.22 -1.11
N SER A 43 0.92 -8.03 -0.05
CA SER A 43 2.15 -8.43 0.66
C SER A 43 3.04 -9.35 -0.18
N GLU A 44 2.47 -10.30 -0.92
CA GLU A 44 3.22 -11.12 -1.88
C GLU A 44 3.86 -10.23 -2.95
N PHE A 45 3.09 -9.27 -3.48
CA PHE A 45 3.56 -8.35 -4.50
C PHE A 45 4.72 -7.46 -3.99
N LYS A 46 4.62 -6.96 -2.75
CA LYS A 46 5.69 -6.18 -2.12
C LYS A 46 6.97 -7.01 -1.91
N ARG A 47 6.84 -8.30 -1.59
CA ARG A 47 7.98 -9.22 -1.43
C ARG A 47 8.63 -9.61 -2.75
N GLN A 48 7.90 -9.55 -3.86
CA GLN A 48 8.41 -9.86 -5.21
C GLN A 48 9.10 -8.68 -5.89
N GLN A 49 9.11 -7.49 -5.30
CA GLN A 49 9.93 -6.37 -5.79
C GLN A 49 11.34 -6.51 -5.20
N PRO A 50 12.34 -6.99 -5.97
CA PRO A 50 13.74 -6.84 -5.56
C PRO A 50 14.05 -5.35 -5.47
N SER A 51 14.68 -4.94 -4.37
CA SER A 51 15.23 -3.59 -4.15
C SER A 51 16.28 -3.24 -5.20
#